data_AF-A0A1S8NHI7-F1
#
_entry.id   AF-A0A1S8NHI7-F1
#
_cell.length_a   1.000
_cell.length_b   1.000
_cell.length_c   1.000
_cell.angle_alpha   90.00
_cell.angle_beta   90.00
_cell.angle_gamma   90.00
#
_symmetry.space_group_name_H-M   'P 1'
#
loop_
_entity.id
_entity.type
_entity.pdbx_description
1 polymer ?
#
loop_
_entity_poly.entity_id
_entity_poly.type
_entity_poly.pdbx_seq_one_letter_code
_entity_poly.pdbx_strand_id
1 'polypeptide(L)'
;MTNILYSFTLLLSLFCLIYLLTGMIDPNWVIICKIFKKRTRDEIFKYYGTGFLIALLINTNLNPLKAKEVTIGTFSLLICLFCLICLIILSTRPNLIIKSEDVGTRTKKKLFKCYGIVLIIALTVFFIINHSFKNILNSFGMLELLLSLFLLISLIIGIVKPHIVITWGNVELKNRKKVFKFYGVWLLVSLVILFVTAGISCSLYPTLAQNKEAQVTNASQSNTQNEDAKKSDDAKKTEEIKSLQTKYKPVLQSGKIYEAMNDEERSIADDLITNWNKLQQDFKSSYQSQKDALSTSKNEYVTKWKAEQDAKKAEQEKASYDTGITYTQLARNPDDYKWKKAKFTGKVIQVIEGKTETDLRIAVNNNYDNILYIKYDPSILKERILENDHVTVYGESIGIYSYNSTLGTPISIPGMSVKNIEINN
;
A
#
# COMPACT_ATOMS: atom_id res chain seq x y z
N MET A 1 -12.26 -29.13 -37.44
CA MET A 1 -11.94 -27.79 -37.98
C MET A 1 -11.67 -26.78 -36.85
N THR A 2 -12.62 -26.56 -35.93
CA THR A 2 -12.51 -25.61 -34.79
C THR A 2 -11.22 -25.70 -33.96
N ASN A 3 -10.80 -26.90 -33.53
CA ASN A 3 -9.56 -27.05 -32.73
C ASN A 3 -8.28 -26.63 -33.48
N ILE A 4 -8.23 -26.84 -34.81
CA ILE A 4 -7.10 -26.42 -35.64
C ILE A 4 -7.09 -24.90 -35.77
N LEU A 5 -8.28 -24.30 -35.97
CA LEU A 5 -8.45 -22.85 -36.02
C LEU A 5 -8.06 -22.18 -34.69
N TYR A 6 -8.46 -22.77 -33.56
CA TYR A 6 -8.09 -22.31 -32.22
C TYR A 6 -6.57 -22.33 -32.01
N SER A 7 -5.90 -23.46 -32.26
CA SER A 7 -4.44 -23.56 -32.17
C SER A 7 -3.73 -22.57 -33.11
N PHE A 8 -4.25 -22.34 -34.31
CA PHE A 8 -3.71 -21.36 -35.25
C PHE A 8 -3.86 -19.92 -34.74
N THR A 9 -5.01 -19.53 -34.21
CA THR A 9 -5.21 -18.19 -33.60
C THR A 9 -4.33 -17.97 -32.36
N LEU A 10 -4.11 -19.02 -31.56
CA LEU A 10 -3.26 -18.96 -30.38
C LEU A 10 -1.78 -18.81 -30.79
N LEU A 11 -1.32 -19.58 -31.78
CA LEU A 11 0.02 -19.44 -32.37
C LEU A 11 0.22 -18.03 -32.97
N LEU A 12 -0.77 -17.50 -33.71
CA LEU A 12 -0.73 -16.16 -34.28
C LEU A 12 -0.64 -15.07 -33.19
N SER A 13 -1.40 -15.21 -32.10
CA SER A 13 -1.32 -14.30 -30.96
C SER A 13 0.06 -14.32 -30.27
N LEU A 14 0.68 -15.50 -30.17
CA LEU A 14 2.02 -15.67 -29.63
C LEU A 14 3.08 -15.01 -30.53
N PHE A 15 2.99 -15.18 -31.84
CA PHE A 15 3.86 -14.49 -32.80
C PHE A 15 3.69 -12.97 -32.74
N CYS A 16 2.46 -12.44 -32.72
CA CYS A 16 2.23 -11.00 -32.56
C CYS A 16 2.83 -10.47 -31.26
N LEU A 17 2.73 -11.21 -30.15
CA LEU A 17 3.33 -10.84 -28.87
C LEU A 17 4.87 -10.85 -28.93
N ILE A 18 5.48 -11.88 -29.51
CA ILE A 18 6.95 -11.97 -29.67
C ILE A 18 7.49 -10.83 -30.55
N TYR A 19 6.81 -10.50 -31.65
CA TYR A 19 7.20 -9.38 -32.52
C TYR A 19 6.96 -8.01 -31.87
N LEU A 20 5.91 -7.85 -31.05
CA LEU A 20 5.72 -6.63 -30.27
C LEU A 20 6.84 -6.46 -29.22
N LEU A 21 7.17 -7.52 -28.47
CA LEU A 21 8.23 -7.51 -27.45
C LEU A 21 9.61 -7.21 -28.05
N THR A 22 9.99 -7.90 -29.13
CA THR A 22 11.28 -7.67 -29.80
C THR A 22 11.37 -6.29 -30.45
N GLY A 23 10.26 -5.78 -31.00
CA GLY A 23 10.19 -4.47 -31.64
C GLY A 23 10.17 -3.29 -30.66
N MET A 24 9.70 -3.50 -29.43
CA MET A 24 9.84 -2.52 -28.35
C MET A 24 11.31 -2.41 -27.88
N ILE A 25 12.07 -3.51 -27.90
CA ILE A 25 13.51 -3.51 -27.60
C ILE A 25 14.26 -2.74 -28.70
N ASP A 26 14.24 -3.22 -29.94
CA ASP A 26 14.78 -2.52 -31.10
C ASP A 26 13.81 -2.62 -32.31
N PRO A 27 13.25 -1.50 -32.79
CA PRO A 27 12.31 -1.51 -33.92
C PRO A 27 12.93 -2.01 -35.23
N ASN A 28 14.26 -2.09 -35.33
CA ASN A 28 14.94 -2.63 -36.52
C ASN A 28 14.92 -4.16 -36.60
N TRP A 29 14.69 -4.88 -35.49
CA TRP A 29 14.79 -6.34 -35.44
C TRP A 29 13.52 -7.05 -35.95
N VAL A 30 12.43 -6.29 -36.13
CA VAL A 30 11.09 -6.83 -36.41
C VAL A 30 10.59 -6.46 -37.81
N ILE A 31 10.99 -5.29 -38.33
CA ILE A 31 10.52 -4.79 -39.61
C ILE A 31 11.47 -5.24 -40.74
N ILE A 32 11.31 -6.49 -41.16
CA ILE A 32 11.94 -7.03 -42.39
C ILE A 32 11.20 -6.52 -43.65
N CYS A 33 9.94 -6.11 -43.52
CA CYS A 33 9.14 -5.63 -44.66
C CYS A 33 9.56 -4.23 -45.14
N LYS A 34 9.93 -4.14 -46.41
CA LYS A 34 10.30 -2.92 -47.19
C LYS A 34 9.21 -1.82 -47.27
N ILE A 35 8.07 -2.01 -46.61
CA ILE A 35 6.83 -1.25 -46.75
C ILE A 35 6.81 0.00 -45.87
N PHE A 36 7.45 -0.03 -44.69
CA PHE A 36 7.45 1.10 -43.75
C PHE A 36 8.64 2.03 -43.96
N LYS A 37 8.35 3.28 -44.35
CA LYS A 37 9.36 4.29 -44.73
C LYS A 37 10.06 4.94 -43.52
N LYS A 38 9.59 4.70 -42.29
CA LYS A 38 10.19 5.19 -41.04
C LYS A 38 9.97 4.16 -39.93
N ARG A 39 11.03 3.70 -39.27
CA ARG A 39 10.94 2.64 -38.24
C ARG A 39 10.72 3.27 -36.86
N THR A 40 9.46 3.46 -36.46
CA THR A 40 9.09 4.02 -35.14
C THR A 40 8.43 2.96 -34.25
N ARG A 41 8.62 3.07 -32.93
CA ARG A 41 8.03 2.11 -31.96
C ARG A 41 6.50 2.21 -31.92
N ASP A 42 5.94 3.38 -32.19
CA ASP A 42 4.49 3.62 -32.20
C ASP A 42 3.81 2.87 -33.35
N GLU A 43 4.46 2.76 -34.52
CA GLU A 43 3.96 1.96 -35.64
C GLU A 43 3.97 0.46 -35.32
N ILE A 44 5.00 -0.05 -34.62
CA ILE A 44 5.04 -1.46 -34.17
C ILE A 44 3.91 -1.74 -33.19
N PHE A 45 3.69 -0.87 -32.20
CA PHE A 45 2.60 -1.01 -31.25
C PHE A 45 1.23 -0.97 -31.95
N LYS A 46 1.05 -0.04 -32.90
CA LYS A 46 -0.18 0.08 -33.68
C LYS A 46 -0.45 -1.15 -34.55
N TYR A 47 0.57 -1.75 -35.17
CA TYR A 47 0.39 -2.87 -36.09
C TYR A 47 0.28 -4.23 -35.39
N TYR A 48 1.24 -4.58 -34.52
CA TYR A 48 1.24 -5.86 -33.82
C TYR A 48 0.27 -5.88 -32.62
N GLY A 49 0.01 -4.73 -31.99
CA GLY A 49 -0.97 -4.62 -30.90
C GLY A 49 -2.41 -4.73 -31.38
N THR A 50 -2.75 -4.16 -32.53
CA THR A 50 -4.09 -4.35 -33.14
C THR A 50 -4.26 -5.78 -33.65
N GLY A 51 -3.25 -6.37 -34.30
CA GLY A 51 -3.26 -7.78 -34.69
C GLY A 51 -3.48 -8.74 -33.50
N PHE A 52 -2.81 -8.49 -32.37
CA PHE A 52 -3.00 -9.24 -31.13
C PHE A 52 -4.43 -9.10 -30.58
N LEU A 53 -4.97 -7.88 -30.50
CA LEU A 53 -6.36 -7.63 -30.05
C LEU A 53 -7.41 -8.29 -30.94
N ILE A 54 -7.24 -8.24 -32.27
CA ILE A 54 -8.14 -8.87 -33.23
C ILE A 54 -8.09 -10.40 -33.11
N ALA A 55 -6.89 -10.99 -32.97
CA ALA A 55 -6.76 -12.44 -32.73
C ALA A 55 -7.44 -12.87 -31.42
N LEU A 56 -7.37 -12.03 -30.37
CA LEU A 56 -8.05 -12.25 -29.08
C LEU A 56 -9.58 -12.21 -29.23
N LEU A 57 -10.13 -11.20 -29.91
CA LEU A 57 -11.56 -11.03 -30.17
C LEU A 57 -12.16 -12.17 -31.01
N ILE A 58 -11.41 -12.66 -32.01
CA ILE A 58 -11.79 -13.84 -32.80
C ILE A 58 -11.81 -15.08 -31.90
N ASN A 59 -10.77 -15.25 -31.07
CA ASN A 59 -10.66 -16.41 -30.18
C ASN A 59 -11.78 -16.46 -29.12
N THR A 60 -12.21 -15.31 -28.57
CA THR A 60 -13.33 -15.24 -27.63
C THR A 60 -14.68 -15.60 -28.24
N ASN A 61 -14.88 -15.37 -29.55
CA ASN A 61 -16.15 -15.66 -30.23
C ASN A 61 -16.26 -17.09 -30.78
N LEU A 62 -15.14 -17.79 -31.00
CA LEU A 62 -15.12 -19.11 -31.64
C LEU A 62 -15.46 -20.29 -30.73
N ASN A 63 -15.64 -20.10 -29.42
CA ASN A 63 -15.84 -21.24 -28.50
C ASN A 63 -16.76 -20.94 -27.28
N PRO A 64 -18.08 -20.83 -27.47
CA PRO A 64 -19.02 -20.46 -26.39
C PRO A 64 -19.19 -21.51 -25.28
N LEU A 65 -18.79 -22.78 -25.49
CA LEU A 65 -19.17 -23.90 -24.61
C LEU A 65 -18.11 -24.35 -23.60
N LYS A 66 -16.88 -23.79 -23.62
CA LYS A 66 -15.88 -23.95 -22.54
C LYS A 66 -15.51 -22.63 -21.86
N ALA A 67 -16.19 -21.53 -22.21
CA ALA A 67 -15.74 -20.16 -21.99
C ALA A 67 -16.27 -19.48 -20.71
N LYS A 68 -16.42 -20.22 -19.59
CA LYS A 68 -16.67 -19.60 -18.27
C LYS A 68 -15.47 -19.69 -17.31
N GLU A 69 -14.79 -20.84 -17.23
CA GLU A 69 -13.66 -21.02 -16.31
C GLU A 69 -12.31 -20.67 -16.97
N VAL A 70 -12.08 -21.16 -18.19
CA VAL A 70 -10.82 -20.96 -18.93
C VAL A 70 -10.61 -19.50 -19.32
N THR A 71 -11.68 -18.77 -19.62
CA THR A 71 -11.66 -17.33 -19.98
C THR A 71 -11.27 -16.45 -18.79
N ILE A 72 -11.89 -16.65 -17.61
CA ILE A 72 -11.55 -15.87 -16.41
C ILE A 72 -10.11 -16.16 -15.97
N GLY A 73 -9.70 -17.44 -15.99
CA GLY A 73 -8.33 -17.84 -15.72
C GLY A 73 -7.31 -17.19 -16.66
N THR A 74 -7.53 -17.27 -17.98
CA THR A 74 -6.60 -16.67 -18.96
C THR A 74 -6.57 -15.15 -18.89
N PHE A 75 -7.71 -14.47 -18.65
CA PHE A 75 -7.76 -13.02 -18.49
C PHE A 75 -6.99 -12.54 -17.25
N SER A 76 -7.16 -13.24 -16.12
CA SER A 76 -6.43 -12.95 -14.88
C SER A 76 -4.93 -13.23 -15.01
N LEU A 77 -4.53 -14.29 -15.72
CA LEU A 77 -3.13 -14.58 -16.03
C LEU A 77 -2.53 -13.51 -16.96
N LEU A 78 -3.30 -12.99 -17.93
CA LEU A 78 -2.89 -11.87 -18.79
C LEU A 78 -2.66 -10.58 -17.98
N ILE A 79 -3.55 -10.28 -17.03
CA ILE A 79 -3.41 -9.11 -16.13
C ILE A 79 -2.15 -9.24 -15.27
N CYS A 80 -1.89 -10.42 -14.70
CA CYS A 80 -0.67 -10.71 -13.95
C CYS A 80 0.58 -10.55 -14.82
N LEU A 81 0.59 -11.09 -16.04
CA LEU A 81 1.69 -10.96 -16.99
C LEU A 81 1.94 -9.48 -17.36
N PHE A 82 0.88 -8.73 -17.65
CA PHE A 82 0.96 -7.30 -17.96
C PHE A 82 1.51 -6.48 -16.79
N CYS A 83 1.03 -6.71 -15.56
CA CYS A 83 1.56 -6.05 -14.37
C CYS A 83 3.04 -6.39 -14.12
N LEU A 84 3.44 -7.64 -14.35
CA LEU A 84 4.83 -8.09 -14.22
C LEU A 84 5.73 -7.46 -15.30
N ILE A 85 5.27 -7.38 -16.54
CA ILE A 85 5.95 -6.68 -17.64
C ILE A 85 6.11 -5.19 -17.33
N CYS A 86 5.06 -4.52 -16.85
CA CYS A 86 5.15 -3.12 -16.41
C CYS A 86 6.20 -2.94 -15.30
N LEU A 87 6.23 -3.81 -14.29
CA LEU A 87 7.23 -3.77 -13.21
C LEU A 87 8.66 -3.99 -13.73
N ILE A 88 8.87 -4.88 -14.70
CA ILE A 88 10.18 -5.11 -15.34
C ILE A 88 10.62 -3.89 -16.16
N ILE A 89 9.71 -3.26 -16.92
CA ILE A 89 9.99 -2.05 -17.70
C ILE A 89 10.30 -0.86 -16.77
N LEU A 90 9.53 -0.67 -15.69
CA LEU A 90 9.79 0.34 -14.65
C LEU A 90 11.13 0.14 -13.94
N SER A 91 11.56 -1.12 -13.76
CA SER A 91 12.83 -1.46 -13.12
C SER A 91 14.03 -1.24 -14.04
N THR A 92 13.88 -1.49 -15.34
CA THR A 92 14.97 -1.39 -16.33
C THR A 92 15.09 0.00 -16.96
N ARG A 93 13.99 0.67 -17.32
CA ARG A 93 13.96 2.01 -17.94
C ARG A 93 12.70 2.81 -17.53
N PRO A 94 12.72 3.48 -16.35
CA PRO A 94 11.54 4.19 -15.81
C PRO A 94 11.05 5.36 -16.70
N ASN A 95 11.95 6.00 -17.44
CA ASN A 95 11.64 7.17 -18.29
C ASN A 95 10.83 6.81 -19.55
N LEU A 96 10.52 5.52 -19.79
CA LEU A 96 9.67 5.09 -20.91
C LEU A 96 8.17 5.18 -20.62
N ILE A 97 7.77 5.21 -19.34
CA ILE A 97 6.36 5.20 -18.93
C ILE A 97 5.91 6.59 -18.42
N ILE A 98 6.85 7.40 -17.92
CA ILE A 98 6.58 8.73 -17.39
C ILE A 98 7.48 9.74 -18.09
N LYS A 99 6.87 10.62 -18.88
CA LYS A 99 7.51 11.82 -19.44
C LYS A 99 7.34 12.98 -18.45
N SER A 100 7.95 12.87 -17.27
CA SER A 100 8.05 13.96 -16.30
C SER A 100 9.50 14.38 -16.16
N GLU A 101 9.77 15.65 -16.45
CA GLU A 101 10.90 16.32 -15.81
C GLU A 101 10.64 16.33 -14.30
N ASP A 102 11.71 16.09 -13.55
CA ASP A 102 11.80 16.00 -12.10
C ASP A 102 11.19 14.81 -11.30
N VAL A 103 11.84 14.63 -10.13
CA VAL A 103 11.56 13.72 -9.01
C VAL A 103 11.76 12.21 -9.25
N GLY A 104 13.03 11.80 -9.14
CA GLY A 104 13.45 10.41 -9.00
C GLY A 104 13.07 9.74 -7.65
N THR A 105 13.46 8.47 -7.51
CA THR A 105 13.36 7.54 -6.34
C THR A 105 12.03 7.45 -5.57
N ARG A 106 11.45 8.54 -5.05
CA ARG A 106 10.15 8.55 -4.35
C ARG A 106 9.02 8.07 -5.25
N THR A 107 8.97 8.52 -6.49
CA THR A 107 7.94 8.15 -7.48
C THR A 107 7.97 6.66 -7.80
N LYS A 108 9.18 6.09 -8.00
CA LYS A 108 9.38 4.64 -8.16
C LYS A 108 8.84 3.84 -6.96
N LYS A 109 9.08 4.31 -5.73
CA LYS A 109 8.66 3.62 -4.50
C LYS A 109 7.14 3.65 -4.27
N LYS A 110 6.43 4.69 -4.74
CA LYS A 110 4.96 4.73 -4.76
C LYS A 110 4.39 3.78 -5.82
N LEU A 111 4.93 3.81 -7.04
CA LEU A 111 4.47 2.96 -8.15
C LEU A 111 4.70 1.46 -7.90
N PHE A 112 5.86 1.08 -7.36
CA PHE A 112 6.15 -0.31 -7.00
C PHE A 112 5.18 -0.84 -5.92
N LYS A 113 4.72 0.02 -5.00
CA LYS A 113 3.65 -0.33 -4.06
C LYS A 113 2.31 -0.53 -4.78
N CYS A 114 1.87 0.40 -5.63
CA CYS A 114 0.59 0.28 -6.34
C CYS A 114 0.54 -0.96 -7.25
N TYR A 115 1.51 -1.12 -8.16
CA TYR A 115 1.54 -2.27 -9.07
C TYR A 115 1.86 -3.59 -8.35
N GLY A 116 2.67 -3.56 -7.28
CA GLY A 116 2.90 -4.74 -6.44
C GLY A 116 1.64 -5.20 -5.70
N ILE A 117 0.87 -4.28 -5.13
CA ILE A 117 -0.41 -4.59 -4.47
C ILE A 117 -1.43 -5.12 -5.50
N VAL A 118 -1.55 -4.48 -6.68
CA VAL A 118 -2.44 -4.95 -7.76
C VAL A 118 -2.03 -6.35 -8.24
N LEU A 119 -0.73 -6.63 -8.38
CA LEU A 119 -0.24 -7.97 -8.75
C LEU A 119 -0.57 -9.01 -7.66
N ILE A 120 -0.40 -8.69 -6.38
CA ILE A 120 -0.75 -9.58 -5.26
C ILE A 120 -2.26 -9.86 -5.24
N ILE A 121 -3.10 -8.83 -5.46
CA ILE A 121 -4.56 -8.99 -5.53
C ILE A 121 -4.95 -9.84 -6.76
N ALA A 122 -4.35 -9.59 -7.93
CA ALA A 122 -4.61 -10.38 -9.13
C ALA A 122 -4.19 -11.85 -8.98
N LEU A 123 -3.03 -12.11 -8.35
CA LEU A 123 -2.56 -13.47 -8.05
C LEU A 123 -3.45 -14.18 -7.02
N THR A 124 -3.84 -13.52 -5.92
CA THR A 124 -4.73 -14.13 -4.92
C THR A 124 -6.10 -14.46 -5.51
N VAL A 125 -6.68 -13.57 -6.33
CA VAL A 125 -7.92 -13.85 -7.07
C VAL A 125 -7.76 -14.99 -8.07
N PHE A 126 -6.64 -15.06 -8.80
CA PHE A 126 -6.32 -16.17 -9.72
C PHE A 126 -6.27 -17.52 -8.98
N PHE A 127 -5.59 -17.58 -7.84
CA PHE A 127 -5.45 -18.79 -7.03
C PHE A 127 -6.77 -19.25 -6.38
N ILE A 128 -7.66 -18.31 -6.01
CA ILE A 128 -8.98 -18.63 -5.45
C ILE A 128 -9.92 -19.21 -6.52
N ILE A 129 -9.87 -18.69 -7.75
CA ILE A 129 -10.81 -19.09 -8.83
C ILE A 129 -10.38 -20.38 -9.53
N ASN A 130 -9.08 -20.66 -9.65
CA ASN A 130 -8.58 -21.71 -10.54
C ASN A 130 -8.42 -23.08 -9.84
N HIS A 131 -9.53 -23.83 -9.72
CA HIS A 131 -9.59 -25.13 -9.03
C HIS A 131 -8.54 -26.16 -9.52
N SER A 132 -8.06 -26.06 -10.76
CA SER A 132 -7.04 -26.94 -11.34
C SER A 132 -5.65 -26.84 -10.69
N PHE A 133 -5.35 -25.77 -9.94
CA PHE A 133 -4.04 -25.60 -9.28
C PHE A 133 -3.89 -26.36 -7.95
N LYS A 134 -4.94 -27.04 -7.47
CA LYS A 134 -4.93 -27.81 -6.21
C LYS A 134 -3.80 -28.88 -6.15
N ASN A 135 -3.47 -29.49 -7.28
CA ASN A 135 -2.38 -30.48 -7.37
C ASN A 135 -0.97 -29.84 -7.35
N ILE A 136 -0.85 -28.55 -7.70
CA ILE A 136 0.42 -27.80 -7.65
C ILE A 136 0.69 -27.31 -6.21
N LEU A 137 -0.35 -27.13 -5.38
CA LEU A 137 -0.21 -26.77 -3.96
C LEU A 137 0.62 -27.80 -3.16
N ASN A 138 0.51 -29.09 -3.46
CA ASN A 138 1.34 -30.13 -2.83
C ASN A 138 2.83 -30.02 -3.20
N SER A 139 3.16 -29.44 -4.36
CA SER A 139 4.56 -29.11 -4.72
C SER A 139 5.05 -27.84 -4.02
N PHE A 140 4.14 -26.89 -3.75
CA PHE A 140 4.45 -25.67 -2.99
C PHE A 140 4.89 -25.96 -1.56
N GLY A 141 4.24 -26.90 -0.85
CA GLY A 141 4.65 -27.28 0.51
C GLY A 141 6.10 -27.78 0.60
N MET A 142 6.57 -28.53 -0.42
CA MET A 142 7.97 -28.95 -0.52
C MET A 142 8.92 -27.77 -0.78
N LEU A 143 8.52 -26.80 -1.60
CA LEU A 143 9.31 -25.61 -1.89
C LEU A 143 9.39 -24.65 -0.69
N GLU A 144 8.30 -24.49 0.07
CA GLU A 144 8.26 -23.73 1.32
C GLU A 144 9.12 -24.39 2.40
N LEU A 145 9.10 -25.73 2.50
CA LEU A 145 9.97 -26.47 3.40
C LEU A 145 11.45 -26.30 3.03
N LEU A 146 11.83 -26.37 1.75
CA LEU A 146 13.19 -26.08 1.29
C LEU A 146 13.61 -24.62 1.56
N LEU A 147 12.70 -23.65 1.39
CA LEU A 147 12.97 -22.24 1.67
C LEU A 147 13.18 -21.98 3.17
N SER A 148 12.35 -22.59 4.03
CA SER A 148 12.50 -22.50 5.49
C SER A 148 13.83 -23.13 5.97
N LEU A 149 14.24 -24.26 5.36
CA LEU A 149 15.52 -24.89 5.62
C LEU A 149 16.69 -23.99 5.19
N PHE A 150 16.59 -23.34 4.03
CA PHE A 150 17.59 -22.38 3.56
C PHE A 150 17.71 -21.15 4.46
N LEU A 151 16.59 -20.63 4.98
CA LEU A 151 16.58 -19.55 5.97
C LEU A 151 17.21 -19.98 7.31
N LEU A 152 16.95 -21.21 7.76
CA LEU A 152 17.57 -21.78 8.97
C LEU A 152 19.09 -21.95 8.80
N ILE A 153 19.54 -22.51 7.67
CA ILE A 153 20.97 -22.64 7.33
C ILE A 153 21.64 -21.26 7.27
N SER A 154 20.98 -20.28 6.64
CA SER A 154 21.47 -18.89 6.57
C SER A 154 21.56 -18.24 7.96
N LEU A 155 20.61 -18.52 8.86
CA LEU A 155 20.63 -18.04 10.24
C LEU A 155 21.82 -18.64 11.02
N ILE A 156 22.05 -19.96 10.91
CA ILE A 156 23.15 -20.66 11.58
C ILE A 156 24.50 -20.15 11.08
N ILE A 157 24.73 -20.09 9.77
CA ILE A 157 25.97 -19.58 9.17
C ILE A 157 26.19 -18.11 9.56
N GLY A 158 25.13 -17.30 9.55
CA GLY A 158 25.21 -15.87 9.85
C GLY A 158 25.43 -15.55 11.34
N ILE A 159 25.11 -16.47 12.25
CA ILE A 159 25.51 -16.36 13.67
C ILE A 159 27.03 -16.57 13.79
N VAL A 160 27.60 -17.57 13.12
CA VAL A 160 29.04 -17.86 13.17
C VAL A 160 29.84 -16.78 12.44
N LYS A 161 29.49 -16.50 11.18
CA LYS A 161 30.15 -15.52 10.29
C LYS A 161 29.10 -14.64 9.57
N PRO A 162 28.68 -13.49 10.15
CA PRO A 162 27.64 -12.65 9.57
C PRO A 162 28.00 -12.02 8.23
N HIS A 163 29.31 -11.90 7.91
CA HIS A 163 29.80 -11.34 6.66
C HIS A 163 29.55 -12.23 5.42
N ILE A 164 29.38 -13.54 5.60
CA ILE A 164 29.10 -14.50 4.51
C ILE A 164 27.64 -14.37 4.05
N VAL A 165 26.72 -14.19 4.99
CA VAL A 165 25.27 -14.21 4.73
C VAL A 165 24.75 -12.83 4.34
N ILE A 166 25.24 -11.76 4.99
CA ILE A 166 24.95 -10.39 4.58
C ILE A 166 26.03 -9.92 3.61
N THR A 167 25.89 -10.29 2.33
CA THR A 167 26.81 -9.87 1.27
C THR A 167 26.65 -8.39 0.92
N TRP A 168 25.42 -7.86 0.95
CA TRP A 168 25.06 -6.49 0.54
C TRP A 168 25.15 -5.46 1.70
N GLY A 169 25.68 -4.27 1.41
CA GLY A 169 25.74 -3.12 2.34
C GLY A 169 27.06 -2.95 3.10
N ASN A 170 27.26 -1.77 3.71
CA ASN A 170 28.48 -1.38 4.42
C ASN A 170 28.88 -2.40 5.50
N VAL A 171 30.20 -2.60 5.67
CA VAL A 171 30.79 -3.61 6.56
C VAL A 171 30.31 -3.47 8.01
N GLU A 172 30.18 -2.24 8.51
CA GLU A 172 29.67 -1.89 9.85
C GLU A 172 28.22 -2.33 10.12
N LEU A 173 27.45 -2.63 9.05
CA LEU A 173 26.07 -3.09 9.17
C LEU A 173 25.97 -4.61 9.33
N LYS A 174 27.08 -5.37 9.20
CA LYS A 174 27.11 -6.84 9.15
C LYS A 174 27.21 -7.49 10.54
N ASN A 175 26.27 -7.14 11.43
CA ASN A 175 26.24 -7.60 12.82
C ASN A 175 25.29 -8.79 13.06
N ARG A 176 25.68 -9.73 13.94
CA ARG A 176 24.87 -10.90 14.36
C ARG A 176 23.42 -10.53 14.75
N LYS A 177 23.24 -9.42 15.49
CA LYS A 177 21.91 -8.89 15.87
C LYS A 177 21.03 -8.52 14.67
N LYS A 178 21.60 -8.14 13.53
CA LYS A 178 20.86 -7.83 12.29
C LYS A 178 20.55 -9.10 11.49
N VAL A 179 21.47 -10.07 11.43
CA VAL A 179 21.17 -11.41 10.85
C VAL A 179 19.93 -12.00 11.53
N PHE A 180 19.91 -12.01 12.87
CA PHE A 180 18.76 -12.53 13.63
C PHE A 180 17.47 -11.76 13.35
N LYS A 181 17.52 -10.41 13.27
CA LYS A 181 16.34 -9.59 12.93
C LYS A 181 15.81 -9.82 11.51
N PHE A 182 16.66 -10.07 10.52
CA PHE A 182 16.21 -10.31 9.15
C PHE A 182 15.78 -11.76 8.92
N TYR A 183 16.67 -12.71 9.16
CA TYR A 183 16.42 -14.13 8.87
C TYR A 183 15.54 -14.80 9.92
N GLY A 184 15.63 -14.43 11.21
CA GLY A 184 14.78 -14.98 12.27
C GLY A 184 13.32 -14.55 12.15
N VAL A 185 13.06 -13.28 11.80
CA VAL A 185 11.69 -12.80 11.53
C VAL A 185 11.13 -13.46 10.26
N TRP A 186 11.92 -13.60 9.20
CA TRP A 186 11.48 -14.30 8.00
C TRP A 186 11.21 -15.80 8.23
N LEU A 187 12.02 -16.46 9.07
CA LEU A 187 11.80 -17.86 9.45
C LEU A 187 10.49 -18.01 10.23
N LEU A 188 10.21 -17.14 11.21
CA LEU A 188 8.92 -17.14 11.93
C LEU A 188 7.74 -16.92 11.00
N VAL A 189 7.81 -15.97 10.06
CA VAL A 189 6.76 -15.74 9.06
C VAL A 189 6.58 -16.97 8.16
N SER A 190 7.67 -17.59 7.70
CA SER A 190 7.63 -18.81 6.90
C SER A 190 6.99 -19.99 7.65
N LEU A 191 7.22 -20.11 8.96
CA LEU A 191 6.69 -21.18 9.80
C LEU A 191 5.17 -20.98 10.03
N VAL A 192 4.73 -19.74 10.25
CA VAL A 192 3.29 -19.40 10.31
C VAL A 192 2.59 -19.71 8.98
N ILE A 193 3.19 -19.35 7.84
CA ILE A 193 2.65 -19.69 6.52
C ILE A 193 2.54 -21.20 6.35
N LEU A 194 3.59 -21.95 6.67
CA LEU A 194 3.61 -23.42 6.58
C LEU A 194 2.57 -24.08 7.49
N PHE A 195 2.29 -23.52 8.67
CA PHE A 195 1.23 -24.02 9.56
C PHE A 195 -0.18 -23.78 8.98
N VAL A 196 -0.39 -22.62 8.34
CA VAL A 196 -1.65 -22.30 7.64
C VAL A 196 -1.84 -23.19 6.40
N THR A 197 -0.80 -23.39 5.57
CA THR A 197 -0.89 -24.24 4.37
C THR A 197 -1.07 -25.72 4.73
N ALA A 198 -0.38 -26.23 5.75
CA ALA A 198 -0.59 -27.59 6.26
C ALA A 198 -1.99 -27.81 6.87
N GLY A 199 -2.53 -26.81 7.58
CA GLY A 199 -3.88 -26.86 8.13
C GLY A 199 -4.97 -26.99 7.06
N ILE A 200 -4.81 -26.28 5.94
CA ILE A 200 -5.73 -26.36 4.79
C ILE A 200 -5.69 -27.77 4.16
N SER A 201 -4.51 -28.35 4.00
CA SER A 201 -4.34 -29.72 3.46
C SER A 201 -5.05 -30.79 4.29
N CYS A 202 -5.02 -30.67 5.62
CA CYS A 202 -5.71 -31.62 6.51
C CYS A 202 -7.24 -31.57 6.37
N SER A 203 -7.81 -30.40 6.08
CA SER A 203 -9.27 -30.20 5.94
C SER A 203 -9.88 -30.62 4.59
N LEU A 204 -9.07 -31.01 3.61
CA LEU A 204 -9.51 -31.21 2.21
C LEU A 204 -9.48 -32.67 1.71
N TYR A 205 -9.10 -33.63 2.56
CA TYR A 205 -9.26 -35.05 2.29
C TYR A 205 -10.46 -35.61 3.08
N PRO A 206 -11.61 -35.88 2.45
CA PRO A 206 -12.63 -36.70 3.10
C PRO A 206 -12.07 -38.11 3.29
N THR A 207 -12.20 -38.64 4.50
CA THR A 207 -11.79 -40.00 4.85
C THR A 207 -12.57 -41.02 4.02
N LEU A 208 -11.89 -41.79 3.17
CA LEU A 208 -12.45 -43.01 2.58
C LEU A 208 -12.57 -44.08 3.67
N ALA A 209 -13.65 -44.00 4.44
CA ALA A 209 -14.00 -44.92 5.52
C ALA A 209 -15.27 -45.73 5.18
N GLN A 210 -15.24 -46.42 4.05
CA GLN A 210 -16.11 -47.59 3.80
C GLN A 210 -15.29 -48.72 3.20
N ASN A 211 -15.00 -49.72 4.03
CA ASN A 211 -15.18 -51.15 3.79
C ASN A 211 -14.52 -51.92 4.94
N LYS A 212 -15.33 -52.29 5.95
CA LYS A 212 -14.98 -53.35 6.90
C LYS A 212 -15.52 -54.65 6.32
N GLU A 213 -14.66 -55.62 6.04
CA GLU A 213 -14.96 -57.06 6.15
C GLU A 213 -13.67 -57.90 6.03
N ALA A 214 -13.73 -59.15 6.55
CA ALA A 214 -12.73 -60.22 6.43
C ALA A 214 -11.34 -60.08 7.16
N GLN A 215 -11.37 -60.36 8.47
CA GLN A 215 -10.56 -61.38 9.18
C GLN A 215 -9.01 -61.42 9.19
N VAL A 216 -8.46 -61.46 10.43
CA VAL A 216 -7.45 -62.43 10.97
C VAL A 216 -6.10 -62.50 10.22
N THR A 217 -4.96 -62.01 10.71
CA THR A 217 -4.30 -62.18 12.04
C THR A 217 -3.33 -60.97 12.27
N ASN A 218 -2.47 -60.80 13.29
CA ASN A 218 -1.98 -61.65 14.39
C ASN A 218 -1.53 -60.83 15.64
N ALA A 219 -1.06 -61.57 16.66
CA ALA A 219 -0.29 -61.19 17.86
C ALA A 219 0.98 -60.33 17.60
N SER A 220 1.53 -59.54 18.55
CA SER A 220 1.16 -59.29 19.96
C SER A 220 1.88 -58.07 20.55
N GLN A 221 1.23 -57.39 21.52
CA GLN A 221 1.81 -56.62 22.66
C GLN A 221 2.72 -55.40 22.33
N SER A 222 2.68 -54.28 23.06
CA SER A 222 2.18 -54.01 24.42
C SER A 222 1.47 -52.63 24.53
N ASN A 223 0.89 -52.36 25.70
CA ASN A 223 -0.11 -51.30 25.92
C ASN A 223 0.45 -50.07 26.67
N THR A 224 -0.33 -48.98 26.66
CA THR A 224 -0.32 -47.88 27.64
C THR A 224 0.85 -46.89 27.63
N GLN A 225 0.65 -45.73 26.97
CA GLN A 225 0.95 -44.36 27.44
C GLN A 225 0.84 -43.38 26.25
N ASN A 226 -0.31 -42.70 26.06
CA ASN A 226 -0.44 -41.46 25.24
C ASN A 226 -1.86 -40.84 25.22
N GLU A 227 -2.67 -40.94 26.29
CA GLU A 227 -3.96 -40.22 26.37
C GLU A 227 -3.92 -38.93 27.21
N ASP A 228 -2.99 -38.82 28.17
CA ASP A 228 -3.00 -37.73 29.15
C ASP A 228 -2.48 -36.39 28.61
N ALA A 229 -1.56 -36.42 27.65
CA ALA A 229 -1.00 -35.20 27.04
C ALA A 229 -2.06 -34.37 26.30
N LYS A 230 -3.06 -35.02 25.70
CA LYS A 230 -4.10 -34.35 24.90
C LYS A 230 -5.23 -33.76 25.74
N LYS A 231 -5.52 -34.33 26.92
CA LYS A 231 -6.49 -33.78 27.88
C LYS A 231 -5.97 -32.52 28.61
N SER A 232 -4.65 -32.39 28.78
CA SER A 232 -4.01 -31.24 29.47
C SER A 232 -4.27 -29.89 28.80
N ASP A 233 -4.15 -29.84 27.47
CA ASP A 233 -4.09 -28.56 26.76
C ASP A 233 -5.49 -28.00 26.44
N ASP A 234 -6.47 -28.87 26.17
CA ASP A 234 -7.88 -28.47 26.02
C ASP A 234 -8.49 -27.99 27.35
N ALA A 235 -8.05 -28.55 28.49
CA ALA A 235 -8.44 -28.09 29.82
C ALA A 235 -7.90 -26.67 30.11
N LYS A 236 -6.58 -26.44 29.93
CA LYS A 236 -5.95 -25.12 30.11
C LYS A 236 -6.59 -24.04 29.24
N LYS A 237 -6.86 -24.36 27.97
CA LYS A 237 -7.52 -23.43 27.03
C LYS A 237 -8.95 -23.09 27.43
N THR A 238 -9.65 -24.02 28.07
CA THR A 238 -10.99 -23.79 28.64
C THR A 238 -10.94 -22.90 29.88
N GLU A 239 -9.92 -23.03 30.72
CA GLU A 239 -9.69 -22.16 31.88
C GLU A 239 -9.29 -20.73 31.47
N GLU A 240 -8.43 -20.60 30.46
CA GLU A 240 -8.02 -19.30 29.90
C GLU A 240 -9.21 -18.52 29.34
N ILE A 241 -10.12 -19.17 28.60
CA ILE A 241 -11.32 -18.49 28.09
C ILE A 241 -12.27 -18.07 29.24
N LYS A 242 -12.42 -18.89 30.29
CA LYS A 242 -13.23 -18.55 31.48
C LYS A 242 -12.66 -17.36 32.26
N SER A 243 -11.33 -17.26 32.38
CA SER A 243 -10.70 -16.12 33.06
C SER A 243 -10.88 -14.82 32.26
N LEU A 244 -10.77 -14.86 30.93
CA LEU A 244 -11.09 -13.73 30.05
C LEU A 244 -12.57 -13.29 30.16
N GLN A 245 -13.51 -14.23 30.12
CA GLN A 245 -14.95 -13.91 30.32
C GLN A 245 -15.20 -13.23 31.67
N THR A 246 -14.53 -13.71 32.74
CA THR A 246 -14.64 -13.13 34.09
C THR A 246 -14.08 -11.71 34.14
N LYS A 247 -12.93 -11.45 33.49
CA LYS A 247 -12.32 -10.12 33.34
C LYS A 247 -13.24 -9.15 32.57
N TYR A 248 -13.91 -9.62 31.53
CA TYR A 248 -14.70 -8.80 30.61
C TYR A 248 -16.13 -8.49 31.08
N LYS A 249 -16.74 -9.42 31.84
CA LYS A 249 -18.10 -9.29 32.37
C LYS A 249 -18.38 -7.96 33.10
N PRO A 250 -17.56 -7.44 34.02
CA PRO A 250 -17.87 -6.18 34.72
C PRO A 250 -17.95 -4.98 33.78
N VAL A 251 -17.08 -4.89 32.77
CA VAL A 251 -17.09 -3.78 31.80
C VAL A 251 -18.38 -3.81 30.97
N LEU A 252 -18.79 -4.99 30.50
CA LEU A 252 -20.04 -5.18 29.75
C LEU A 252 -21.28 -4.91 30.60
N GLN A 253 -21.27 -5.33 31.87
CA GLN A 253 -22.38 -5.10 32.81
C GLN A 253 -22.47 -3.65 33.29
N SER A 254 -21.36 -2.89 33.27
CA SER A 254 -21.35 -1.49 33.70
C SER A 254 -22.23 -0.57 32.85
N GLY A 255 -22.49 -0.94 31.59
CA GLY A 255 -23.22 -0.12 30.62
C GLY A 255 -22.55 1.22 30.27
N LYS A 256 -21.33 1.48 30.75
CA LYS A 256 -20.61 2.73 30.52
C LYS A 256 -20.30 2.91 29.02
N ILE A 257 -20.44 4.15 28.56
CA ILE A 257 -19.86 4.59 27.28
C ILE A 257 -18.34 4.76 27.43
N TYR A 258 -17.59 4.59 26.34
CA TYR A 258 -16.12 4.56 26.35
C TYR A 258 -15.49 5.88 26.87
N GLU A 259 -16.17 7.00 26.62
CA GLU A 259 -15.77 8.32 27.14
C GLU A 259 -15.84 8.39 28.68
N ALA A 260 -16.81 7.71 29.31
CA ALA A 260 -17.04 7.70 30.77
C ALA A 260 -16.27 6.60 31.53
N MET A 261 -15.49 5.78 30.82
CA MET A 261 -14.60 4.78 31.42
C MET A 261 -13.28 5.40 31.88
N ASN A 262 -12.70 4.87 32.95
CA ASN A 262 -11.31 5.16 33.33
C ASN A 262 -10.30 4.39 32.43
N ASP A 263 -9.00 4.64 32.59
CA ASP A 263 -7.99 4.05 31.70
C ASP A 263 -7.85 2.52 31.83
N GLU A 264 -8.13 1.96 33.02
CA GLU A 264 -8.14 0.51 33.25
C GLU A 264 -9.35 -0.14 32.58
N GLU A 265 -10.54 0.44 32.75
CA GLU A 265 -11.78 0.02 32.10
C GLU A 265 -11.67 0.10 30.57
N ARG A 266 -11.04 1.16 30.03
CA ARG A 266 -10.75 1.29 28.60
C ARG A 266 -9.76 0.24 28.11
N SER A 267 -8.71 -0.06 28.87
CA SER A 267 -7.76 -1.14 28.55
C SER A 267 -8.46 -2.51 28.48
N ILE A 268 -9.40 -2.77 29.39
CA ILE A 268 -10.20 -4.01 29.38
C ILE A 268 -11.22 -4.01 28.23
N ALA A 269 -11.84 -2.87 27.91
CA ALA A 269 -12.74 -2.72 26.76
C ALA A 269 -12.02 -2.96 25.41
N ASP A 270 -10.77 -2.50 25.28
CA ASP A 270 -9.93 -2.70 24.11
C ASP A 270 -9.51 -4.15 23.92
N ASP A 271 -9.12 -4.79 25.01
CA ASP A 271 -8.79 -6.21 25.07
C ASP A 271 -10.01 -7.08 24.73
N LEU A 272 -11.18 -6.77 25.29
CA LEU A 272 -12.48 -7.38 24.95
C LEU A 272 -12.76 -7.29 23.45
N ILE A 273 -12.75 -6.08 22.87
CA ILE A 273 -13.12 -5.88 21.46
C ILE A 273 -12.16 -6.65 20.54
N THR A 274 -10.87 -6.70 20.89
CA THR A 274 -9.84 -7.41 20.13
C THR A 274 -9.98 -8.93 20.24
N ASN A 275 -10.26 -9.44 21.44
CA ASN A 275 -10.31 -10.88 21.73
C ASN A 275 -11.73 -11.50 21.68
N TRP A 276 -12.76 -10.72 21.33
CA TRP A 276 -14.17 -11.15 21.29
C TRP A 276 -14.38 -12.52 20.62
N ASN A 277 -13.74 -12.74 19.47
CA ASN A 277 -13.88 -13.98 18.69
C ASN A 277 -13.36 -15.25 19.42
N LYS A 278 -12.50 -15.10 20.43
CA LYS A 278 -11.96 -16.19 21.25
C LYS A 278 -12.91 -16.63 22.37
N LEU A 279 -13.94 -15.84 22.67
CA LEU A 279 -14.90 -16.12 23.74
C LEU A 279 -15.92 -17.18 23.33
N GLN A 280 -16.44 -17.91 24.32
CA GLN A 280 -17.48 -18.93 24.10
C GLN A 280 -18.77 -18.31 23.55
N GLN A 281 -19.55 -19.13 22.84
CA GLN A 281 -20.69 -18.67 22.05
C GLN A 281 -21.84 -18.13 22.91
N ASP A 282 -22.11 -18.76 24.05
CA ASP A 282 -23.08 -18.35 25.07
C ASP A 282 -22.78 -16.95 25.62
N PHE A 283 -21.53 -16.68 26.00
CA PHE A 283 -21.11 -15.36 26.48
C PHE A 283 -21.27 -14.29 25.40
N LYS A 284 -20.86 -14.59 24.15
CA LYS A 284 -21.03 -13.65 23.04
C LYS A 284 -22.50 -13.34 22.79
N SER A 285 -23.36 -14.37 22.75
CA SER A 285 -24.81 -14.20 22.61
C SER A 285 -25.43 -13.38 23.74
N SER A 286 -24.96 -13.53 24.98
CA SER A 286 -25.47 -12.78 26.14
C SER A 286 -25.04 -11.31 26.19
N TYR A 287 -23.95 -10.92 25.52
CA TYR A 287 -23.35 -9.58 25.65
C TYR A 287 -23.08 -8.86 24.32
N GLN A 288 -23.57 -9.39 23.19
CA GLN A 288 -23.34 -8.84 21.86
C GLN A 288 -23.76 -7.37 21.77
N SER A 289 -24.96 -7.02 22.25
CA SER A 289 -25.49 -5.65 22.21
C SER A 289 -24.64 -4.66 23.00
N GLN A 290 -24.14 -5.06 24.17
CA GLN A 290 -23.26 -4.23 25.01
C GLN A 290 -21.89 -4.06 24.36
N LYS A 291 -21.33 -5.13 23.77
CA LYS A 291 -20.08 -5.08 23.02
C LYS A 291 -20.19 -4.21 21.76
N ASP A 292 -21.33 -4.21 21.07
CA ASP A 292 -21.54 -3.39 19.88
C ASP A 292 -21.77 -1.92 20.24
N ALA A 293 -22.56 -1.61 21.29
CA ALA A 293 -22.68 -0.26 21.82
C ALA A 293 -21.32 0.32 22.28
N LEU A 294 -20.52 -0.48 23.00
CA LEU A 294 -19.17 -0.12 23.43
C LEU A 294 -18.22 0.11 22.24
N SER A 295 -18.30 -0.74 21.21
CA SER A 295 -17.51 -0.58 19.98
C SER A 295 -17.88 0.69 19.19
N THR A 296 -19.16 1.05 19.15
CA THR A 296 -19.64 2.29 18.52
C THR A 296 -19.15 3.51 19.31
N SER A 297 -19.37 3.52 20.63
CA SER A 297 -18.91 4.59 21.52
C SER A 297 -17.39 4.79 21.48
N LYS A 298 -16.61 3.70 21.36
CA LYS A 298 -15.15 3.79 21.15
C LYS A 298 -14.81 4.51 19.85
N ASN A 299 -15.46 4.17 18.74
CA ASN A 299 -15.19 4.78 17.44
C ASN A 299 -15.54 6.27 17.44
N GLU A 300 -16.64 6.66 18.07
CA GLU A 300 -17.04 8.06 18.28
C GLU A 300 -16.01 8.80 19.12
N TYR A 301 -15.61 8.26 20.27
CA TYR A 301 -14.58 8.83 21.14
C TYR A 301 -13.24 9.00 20.42
N VAL A 302 -12.76 7.98 19.70
CA VAL A 302 -11.51 8.05 18.92
C VAL A 302 -11.58 9.11 17.82
N THR A 303 -12.74 9.24 17.15
CA THR A 303 -12.95 10.27 16.12
C THR A 303 -12.94 11.67 16.72
N LYS A 304 -13.67 11.88 17.83
CA LYS A 304 -13.72 13.14 18.59
C LYS A 304 -12.35 13.54 19.11
N TRP A 305 -11.66 12.64 19.80
CA TRP A 305 -10.30 12.85 20.32
C TRP A 305 -9.32 13.19 19.20
N LYS A 306 -9.37 12.48 18.06
CA LYS A 306 -8.50 12.77 16.93
C LYS A 306 -8.78 14.15 16.33
N ALA A 307 -10.06 14.51 16.13
CA ALA A 307 -10.44 15.83 15.64
C ALA A 307 -9.96 16.95 16.59
N GLU A 308 -10.10 16.75 17.90
CA GLU A 308 -9.62 17.70 18.93
C GLU A 308 -8.08 17.80 18.94
N GLN A 309 -7.37 16.69 18.80
CA GLN A 309 -5.90 16.67 18.69
C GLN A 309 -5.40 17.34 17.41
N ASP A 310 -6.06 17.10 16.28
CA ASP A 310 -5.67 17.70 15.00
C ASP A 310 -6.03 19.20 14.97
N ALA A 311 -7.13 19.62 15.61
CA ALA A 311 -7.44 21.03 15.86
C ALA A 311 -6.40 21.71 16.77
N LYS A 312 -6.05 21.10 17.92
CA LYS A 312 -5.00 21.60 18.83
C LYS A 312 -3.64 21.73 18.14
N LYS A 313 -3.26 20.77 17.29
CA LYS A 313 -2.04 20.86 16.48
C LYS A 313 -2.10 21.98 15.46
N ALA A 314 -3.23 22.15 14.76
CA ALA A 314 -3.41 23.23 13.79
C ALA A 314 -3.34 24.61 14.47
N GLU A 315 -3.89 24.75 15.67
CA GLU A 315 -3.82 25.98 16.47
C GLU A 315 -2.41 26.26 17.01
N GLN A 316 -1.72 25.24 17.54
CA GLN A 316 -0.30 25.34 17.91
C GLN A 316 0.60 25.65 16.71
N GLU A 317 0.30 25.08 15.53
CA GLU A 317 1.01 25.39 14.30
C GLU A 317 0.78 26.86 13.90
N LYS A 318 -0.46 27.36 13.89
CA LYS A 318 -0.76 28.79 13.62
C LYS A 318 -0.06 29.72 14.61
N ALA A 319 -0.08 29.40 15.90
CA ALA A 319 0.63 30.16 16.94
C ALA A 319 2.15 30.21 16.69
N SER A 320 2.74 29.15 16.12
CA SER A 320 4.17 29.12 15.79
C SER A 320 4.61 30.09 14.67
N TYR A 321 3.67 30.73 13.97
CA TYR A 321 3.96 31.80 13.01
C TYR A 321 3.81 33.21 13.60
N ASP A 322 3.34 33.35 14.85
CA ASP A 322 3.18 34.64 15.52
C ASP A 322 4.51 35.14 16.12
N THR A 323 5.49 35.32 15.24
CA THR A 323 6.89 35.61 15.59
C THR A 323 7.18 37.11 15.75
N GLY A 324 6.18 37.97 15.56
CA GLY A 324 6.35 39.43 15.57
C GLY A 324 7.15 39.98 14.39
N ILE A 325 7.50 39.17 13.39
CA ILE A 325 8.24 39.62 12.20
C ILE A 325 7.36 40.57 11.37
N THR A 326 7.87 41.78 11.14
CA THR A 326 7.21 42.83 10.35
C THR A 326 7.60 42.76 8.87
N TYR A 327 6.76 43.36 8.01
CA TYR A 327 7.06 43.50 6.58
C TYR A 327 8.38 44.25 6.35
N THR A 328 8.63 45.31 7.12
CA THR A 328 9.86 46.13 7.01
C THR A 328 11.12 45.33 7.31
N GLN A 329 11.07 44.38 8.26
CA GLN A 329 12.18 43.46 8.53
C GLN A 329 12.45 42.53 7.33
N LEU A 330 11.42 41.96 6.72
CA LEU A 330 11.58 41.13 5.51
C LEU A 330 12.09 41.93 4.30
N ALA A 331 11.60 43.15 4.12
CA ALA A 331 11.95 43.99 2.98
C ALA A 331 13.37 44.59 3.08
N ARG A 332 13.84 44.95 4.28
CA ARG A 332 15.18 45.55 4.49
C ARG A 332 16.27 44.51 4.75
N ASN A 333 15.97 43.44 5.49
CA ASN A 333 16.93 42.44 5.94
C ASN A 333 16.50 41.02 5.50
N PRO A 334 16.26 40.76 4.20
CA PRO A 334 15.61 39.53 3.73
C PRO A 334 16.34 38.24 4.15
N ASP A 335 17.66 38.23 4.17
CA ASP A 335 18.45 37.05 4.52
C ASP A 335 18.43 36.72 6.03
N ASP A 336 18.35 37.73 6.90
CA ASP A 336 18.24 37.55 8.36
C ASP A 336 16.97 36.80 8.76
N TYR A 337 15.91 36.88 7.95
CA TYR A 337 14.60 36.28 8.21
C TYR A 337 14.25 35.14 7.25
N LYS A 338 15.16 34.78 6.34
CA LYS A 338 14.97 33.66 5.41
C LYS A 338 14.76 32.34 6.17
N TRP A 339 13.78 31.57 5.72
CA TRP A 339 13.27 30.35 6.36
C TRP A 339 12.69 30.53 7.78
N LYS A 340 12.54 31.75 8.29
CA LYS A 340 11.81 32.01 9.53
C LYS A 340 10.31 32.04 9.26
N LYS A 341 9.55 31.48 10.19
CA LYS A 341 8.09 31.50 10.21
C LYS A 341 7.58 32.93 10.45
N ALA A 342 6.58 33.35 9.68
CA ALA A 342 5.89 34.62 9.86
C ALA A 342 4.39 34.50 9.50
N LYS A 343 3.62 35.46 10.00
CA LYS A 343 2.19 35.63 9.78
C LYS A 343 1.97 37.03 9.22
N PHE A 344 1.26 37.14 8.10
CA PHE A 344 0.85 38.44 7.54
C PHE A 344 -0.63 38.42 7.18
N THR A 345 -1.29 39.57 7.33
CA THR A 345 -2.65 39.80 6.85
C THR A 345 -2.62 40.90 5.81
N GLY A 346 -3.39 40.75 4.73
CA GLY A 346 -3.39 41.72 3.64
C GLY A 346 -4.50 41.50 2.63
N LYS A 347 -4.62 42.43 1.68
CA LYS A 347 -5.54 42.33 0.55
C LYS A 347 -4.85 41.74 -0.68
N VAL A 348 -5.48 40.76 -1.32
CA VAL A 348 -4.99 40.19 -2.59
C VAL A 348 -5.14 41.21 -3.71
N ILE A 349 -4.04 41.52 -4.39
CA ILE A 349 -3.98 42.48 -5.51
C ILE A 349 -3.87 41.76 -6.86
N GLN A 350 -3.23 40.59 -6.88
CA GLN A 350 -3.02 39.82 -8.10
C GLN A 350 -2.96 38.33 -7.76
N VAL A 351 -3.61 37.51 -8.58
CA VAL A 351 -3.57 36.04 -8.53
C VAL A 351 -2.95 35.51 -9.83
N ILE A 352 -1.94 34.65 -9.73
CA ILE A 352 -1.34 33.95 -10.88
C ILE A 352 -1.44 32.46 -10.62
N GLU A 353 -2.38 31.79 -11.30
CA GLU A 353 -2.69 30.39 -11.06
C GLU A 353 -1.80 29.44 -11.85
N GLY A 354 -1.16 28.52 -11.14
CA GLY A 354 -0.46 27.38 -11.71
C GLY A 354 -1.09 26.05 -11.29
N LYS A 355 -0.67 24.97 -11.95
CA LYS A 355 -1.20 23.62 -11.69
C LYS A 355 -0.66 22.96 -10.41
N THR A 356 0.45 23.49 -9.89
CA THR A 356 1.22 22.90 -8.77
C THR A 356 1.62 23.92 -7.71
N GLU A 357 1.59 25.20 -8.07
CA GLU A 357 1.90 26.35 -7.23
C GLU A 357 1.04 27.50 -7.76
N THR A 358 0.41 28.26 -6.86
CA THR A 358 -0.31 29.50 -7.18
C THR A 358 0.40 30.64 -6.46
N ASP A 359 0.60 31.73 -7.19
CA ASP A 359 1.27 32.92 -6.70
C ASP A 359 0.24 34.03 -6.42
N LEU A 360 0.37 34.70 -5.28
CA LEU A 360 -0.40 35.89 -4.94
C LEU A 360 0.55 37.06 -4.71
N ARG A 361 0.07 38.27 -5.00
CA ARG A 361 0.64 39.50 -4.46
C ARG A 361 -0.36 40.10 -3.50
N ILE A 362 0.05 40.29 -2.24
CA ILE A 362 -0.81 40.86 -1.20
C ILE A 362 -0.26 42.21 -0.72
N ALA A 363 -1.14 43.19 -0.51
CA ALA A 363 -0.83 44.42 0.22
C ALA A 363 -0.95 44.15 1.71
N VAL A 364 0.19 44.05 2.39
CA VAL A 364 0.25 43.80 3.84
C VAL A 364 -0.35 44.98 4.59
N ASN A 365 -1.26 44.70 5.53
CA ASN A 365 -2.03 45.70 6.28
C ASN A 365 -2.76 46.71 5.38
N ASN A 366 -3.21 46.28 4.20
CA ASN A 366 -3.85 47.11 3.17
C ASN A 366 -3.00 48.28 2.65
N ASN A 367 -1.68 48.27 2.88
CA ASN A 367 -0.76 49.25 2.30
C ASN A 367 -0.24 48.75 0.94
N TYR A 368 -0.58 49.47 -0.12
CA TYR A 368 -0.21 49.15 -1.51
C TYR A 368 1.28 49.32 -1.83
N ASP A 369 2.05 50.02 -0.99
CA ASP A 369 3.51 50.08 -1.07
C ASP A 369 4.17 48.84 -0.44
N ASN A 370 3.43 48.11 0.42
CA ASN A 370 3.92 46.93 1.15
C ASN A 370 3.46 45.63 0.47
N ILE A 371 4.00 45.35 -0.71
CA ILE A 371 3.67 44.15 -1.48
C ILE A 371 4.51 42.95 -1.04
N LEU A 372 3.85 41.92 -0.52
CA LEU A 372 4.46 40.62 -0.23
C LEU A 372 4.07 39.62 -1.34
N TYR A 373 5.09 38.95 -1.91
CA TYR A 373 4.89 37.81 -2.81
C TYR A 373 4.59 36.56 -1.98
N ILE A 374 3.53 35.85 -2.33
CA ILE A 374 3.10 34.62 -1.69
C ILE A 374 3.12 33.53 -2.75
N LYS A 375 3.64 32.35 -2.39
CA LYS A 375 3.47 31.14 -3.19
C LYS A 375 2.98 29.98 -2.34
N TYR A 376 2.03 29.22 -2.85
CA TYR A 376 1.37 28.14 -2.12
C TYR A 376 0.90 27.01 -3.03
N ASP A 377 0.78 25.79 -2.50
CA ASP A 377 0.14 24.67 -3.20
C ASP A 377 -1.39 24.88 -3.18
N PRO A 378 -2.09 24.96 -4.32
CA PRO A 378 -3.54 25.17 -4.35
C PRO A 378 -4.32 24.11 -3.57
N SER A 379 -3.74 22.93 -3.33
CA SER A 379 -4.34 21.82 -2.57
C SER A 379 -4.54 22.12 -1.07
N ILE A 380 -3.94 23.20 -0.52
CA ILE A 380 -4.16 23.59 0.89
C ILE A 380 -5.53 24.26 1.11
N LEU A 381 -6.22 24.67 0.04
CA LEU A 381 -7.52 25.32 0.08
C LEU A 381 -8.61 24.45 -0.54
N LYS A 382 -9.84 24.65 -0.07
CA LYS A 382 -11.06 24.07 -0.68
C LYS A 382 -11.71 25.02 -1.69
N GLU A 383 -11.44 26.31 -1.55
CA GLU A 383 -12.06 27.40 -2.30
C GLU A 383 -10.97 28.25 -2.96
N ARG A 384 -11.34 28.93 -4.03
CA ARG A 384 -10.44 29.73 -4.86
C ARG A 384 -10.29 31.13 -4.27
N ILE A 385 -9.06 31.59 -4.07
CA ILE A 385 -8.77 32.99 -3.75
C ILE A 385 -8.96 33.86 -5.00
N LEU A 386 -9.63 35.00 -4.83
CA LEU A 386 -9.86 36.00 -5.86
C LEU A 386 -9.09 37.30 -5.56
N GLU A 387 -8.97 38.15 -6.58
CA GLU A 387 -8.48 39.51 -6.38
C GLU A 387 -9.47 40.32 -5.54
N ASN A 388 -8.93 41.11 -4.62
CA ASN A 388 -9.60 41.85 -3.55
C ASN A 388 -9.95 41.08 -2.27
N ASP A 389 -9.77 39.76 -2.20
CA ASP A 389 -9.97 39.01 -0.96
C ASP A 389 -9.02 39.51 0.14
N HIS A 390 -9.49 39.51 1.39
CA HIS A 390 -8.63 39.70 2.55
C HIS A 390 -8.16 38.34 3.06
N VAL A 391 -6.84 38.16 3.20
CA VAL A 391 -6.25 36.87 3.58
C VAL A 391 -5.26 37.02 4.73
N THR A 392 -5.23 36.02 5.62
CA THR A 392 -4.15 35.81 6.59
C THR A 392 -3.32 34.63 6.13
N VAL A 393 -2.02 34.84 5.94
CA VAL A 393 -1.06 33.88 5.37
C VAL A 393 -0.04 33.44 6.41
N TYR A 394 0.16 32.13 6.51
CA TYR A 394 1.05 31.48 7.48
C TYR A 394 2.16 30.72 6.74
N GLY A 395 3.40 31.20 6.82
CA GLY A 395 4.48 30.67 5.98
C GLY A 395 5.88 30.95 6.48
N GLU A 396 6.85 30.56 5.66
CA GLU A 396 8.28 30.79 5.88
C GLU A 396 8.80 31.77 4.82
N SER A 397 9.48 32.84 5.25
CA SER A 397 10.07 33.81 4.33
C SER A 397 11.09 33.12 3.41
N ILE A 398 11.08 33.45 2.12
CA ILE A 398 12.05 32.95 1.14
C ILE A 398 13.12 34.00 0.76
N GLY A 399 13.12 35.15 1.44
CA GLY A 399 13.96 36.31 1.10
C GLY A 399 13.29 37.18 0.05
N ILE A 400 14.07 37.71 -0.90
CA ILE A 400 13.55 38.51 -2.02
C ILE A 400 13.16 37.62 -3.21
N TYR A 401 11.99 37.87 -3.76
CA TYR A 401 11.56 37.42 -5.08
C TYR A 401 11.67 38.58 -6.08
N SER A 402 12.26 38.31 -7.25
CA SER A 402 12.47 39.31 -8.30
C SER A 402 11.88 38.83 -9.63
N TYR A 403 11.12 39.71 -10.28
CA TYR A 403 10.47 39.44 -11.58
C TYR A 403 10.47 40.70 -12.44
N ASN A 404 10.38 40.53 -13.76
CA ASN A 404 10.31 41.67 -14.68
C ASN A 404 8.87 42.19 -14.77
N SER A 405 8.70 43.50 -14.62
CA SER A 405 7.44 44.18 -14.92
C SER A 405 7.10 44.14 -16.41
N THR A 406 5.86 44.49 -16.76
CA THR A 406 5.43 44.67 -18.15
C THR A 406 6.19 45.76 -18.90
N LEU A 407 6.86 46.68 -18.17
CA LEU A 407 7.73 47.73 -18.70
C LEU A 407 9.22 47.30 -18.77
N GLY A 408 9.54 46.03 -18.49
CA GLY A 408 10.89 45.48 -18.54
C GLY A 408 11.78 45.79 -17.33
N THR A 409 11.37 46.72 -16.46
CA THR A 409 12.08 47.00 -15.20
C THR A 409 11.94 45.83 -14.21
N PRO A 410 13.02 45.33 -13.59
CA PRO A 410 12.92 44.32 -12.54
C PRO A 410 12.31 44.91 -11.27
N ILE A 411 11.34 44.20 -10.70
CA ILE A 411 10.72 44.48 -9.40
C ILE A 411 11.21 43.42 -8.41
N SER A 412 11.71 43.87 -7.26
CA SER A 412 12.18 43.02 -6.16
C SER A 412 11.32 43.27 -4.93
N ILE A 413 10.66 42.22 -4.42
CA ILE A 413 9.77 42.28 -3.25
C ILE A 413 10.07 41.11 -2.29
N PRO A 414 9.81 41.24 -0.98
CA PRO A 414 9.90 40.09 -0.08
C PRO A 414 8.91 38.99 -0.51
N GLY A 415 9.31 37.75 -0.30
CA GLY A 415 8.53 36.56 -0.63
C GLY A 415 8.31 35.63 0.55
N MET A 416 7.21 34.89 0.55
CA MET A 416 6.89 33.88 1.57
C MET A 416 6.33 32.60 0.92
N SER A 417 6.87 31.45 1.33
CA SER A 417 6.32 30.13 0.99
C SER A 417 5.29 29.74 2.05
N VAL A 418 4.03 29.57 1.64
CA VAL A 418 2.90 29.49 2.56
C VAL A 418 2.37 28.07 2.70
N LYS A 419 2.03 27.69 3.93
CA LYS A 419 1.54 26.36 4.31
C LYS A 419 0.07 26.37 4.73
N ASN A 420 -0.47 27.52 5.15
CA ASN A 420 -1.87 27.69 5.50
C ASN A 420 -2.33 29.12 5.13
N ILE A 421 -3.55 29.25 4.64
CA ILE A 421 -4.19 30.54 4.29
C ILE A 421 -5.61 30.54 4.84
N GLU A 422 -5.97 31.63 5.49
CA GLU A 422 -7.34 31.93 5.92
C GLU A 422 -7.88 33.06 5.04
N ILE A 423 -9.07 32.86 4.48
CA ILE A 423 -9.80 33.90 3.76
C ILE A 423 -10.74 34.56 4.76
N ASN A 424 -10.60 35.88 4.94
CA ASN A 424 -11.39 36.70 5.84
C ASN A 424 -12.48 37.40 4.99
N ASN A 425 -13.71 36.91 5.08
CA ASN A 425 -14.89 37.48 4.41
C ASN A 425 -15.56 38.57 5.25
#